data_AF-G0RSL9-F1
#
_entry.id   AF-G0RSL9-F1
#
_cell.length_a   1.000
_cell.length_b   1.000
_cell.length_c   1.000
_cell.angle_alpha   90.00
_cell.angle_beta   90.00
_cell.angle_gamma   90.00
#
_symmetry.space_group_name_H-M   'P 1'
#
loop_
_entity.id
_entity.type
_entity.pdbx_description
1 polymer ?
#
loop_
_entity_poly.entity_id
_entity_poly.type
_entity_poly.pdbx_seq_one_letter_code
_entity_poly.pdbx_strand_id
1 'polypeptide(L)'
;MASGSSSISTEKEAEMFDRLFELDGEDISWVKKRIFDRLATCKAYLGERPPQFRKALREAEEASVIAFAEGMTDIESKINFYMAHCYRGLGKWEEAYKFYMASTVDSQDIYWLQGLQSFSRQKMEGERNPELRRIASSEPKWKVYEV
;
A
#
# COMPACT_ATOMS: atom_id res chain seq x y z
N MET A 1 27.70 33.34 -41.74
CA MET A 1 27.27 33.41 -40.32
C MET A 1 25.78 33.70 -40.32
N ALA A 2 24.94 32.67 -40.30
CA ALA A 2 23.48 32.80 -40.22
C ALA A 2 22.98 31.79 -39.18
N SER A 3 23.24 32.12 -37.91
CA SER A 3 22.69 31.41 -36.76
C SER A 3 21.67 32.36 -36.15
N GLY A 4 20.39 32.19 -36.46
CA GLY A 4 19.40 33.16 -35.95
C GLY A 4 17.92 32.83 -36.07
N SER A 5 17.52 31.66 -36.58
CA SER A 5 16.10 31.42 -36.89
C SER A 5 15.51 30.11 -36.38
N SER A 6 16.25 29.31 -35.60
CA SER A 6 15.74 28.03 -35.08
C SER A 6 15.20 28.08 -33.65
N SER A 7 15.44 29.15 -32.87
CA SER A 7 15.08 29.22 -31.45
C SER A 7 13.62 29.66 -31.19
N ILE A 8 13.07 30.52 -32.04
CA ILE A 8 11.71 31.09 -31.86
C ILE A 8 10.59 30.06 -32.04
N SER A 9 10.79 29.05 -32.91
CA SER A 9 9.79 27.99 -33.10
C SER A 9 9.79 26.99 -31.95
N THR A 10 10.96 26.69 -31.38
CA THR A 10 11.10 25.72 -30.29
C THR A 10 10.60 26.26 -28.96
N GLU A 11 10.75 27.55 -28.68
CA GLU A 11 10.24 28.18 -27.45
C GLU A 11 8.70 28.20 -27.44
N LYS A 12 8.07 28.57 -28.56
CA LYS A 12 6.61 28.53 -28.69
C LYS A 12 6.03 27.13 -28.64
N GLU A 13 6.74 26.16 -29.21
CA GLU A 13 6.34 24.76 -29.18
C GLU A 13 6.38 24.22 -27.74
N ALA A 14 7.45 24.51 -26.98
CA ALA A 14 7.56 24.17 -25.57
C ALA A 14 6.44 24.80 -24.72
N GLU A 15 6.17 26.11 -24.88
CA GLU A 15 5.04 26.77 -24.21
C GLU A 15 3.68 26.14 -24.56
N MET A 16 3.53 25.62 -25.79
CA MET A 16 2.32 24.95 -26.22
C MET A 16 2.17 23.56 -25.57
N PHE A 17 3.27 22.81 -25.44
CA PHE A 17 3.31 21.56 -24.69
C PHE A 17 2.99 21.80 -23.22
N ASP A 18 3.61 22.79 -22.57
CA ASP A 18 3.36 23.11 -21.17
C ASP A 18 1.88 23.43 -20.94
N ARG A 19 1.25 24.24 -21.81
CA ARG A 19 -0.19 24.56 -21.72
C ARG A 19 -1.11 23.39 -22.03
N LEU A 20 -0.73 22.48 -22.92
CA LEU A 20 -1.55 21.33 -23.32
C LEU A 20 -1.49 20.17 -22.31
N PHE A 21 -0.39 20.08 -21.57
CA PHE A 21 -0.13 19.04 -20.58
C PHE A 21 -0.09 19.58 -19.14
N GLU A 22 -0.48 20.84 -18.94
CA GLU A 22 -0.79 21.39 -17.62
C GLU A 22 -1.95 20.59 -17.03
N LEU A 23 -1.63 19.69 -16.10
CA LEU A 23 -2.62 18.94 -15.35
C LEU A 23 -3.42 19.90 -14.50
N ASP A 24 -4.72 19.98 -14.76
CA ASP A 24 -5.60 20.80 -13.96
C ASP A 24 -6.13 20.02 -12.73
N GLY A 25 -6.92 20.69 -11.90
CA GLY A 25 -7.51 20.07 -10.72
C GLY A 25 -8.51 18.94 -11.05
N GLU A 26 -9.10 18.94 -12.24
CA GLU A 26 -10.02 17.91 -12.72
C GLU A 26 -9.26 16.65 -13.14
N ASP A 27 -8.11 16.80 -13.81
CA ASP A 27 -7.20 15.70 -14.15
C ASP A 27 -6.74 14.94 -12.89
N ILE A 28 -6.27 15.69 -11.87
CA ILE A 28 -5.85 15.11 -10.59
C ILE A 28 -7.03 14.42 -9.89
N SER A 29 -8.22 15.02 -9.95
CA SER A 29 -9.44 14.44 -9.36
C SER A 29 -9.82 13.12 -10.04
N TRP A 30 -9.69 13.03 -11.36
CA TRP A 30 -9.94 11.81 -12.11
C TRP A 30 -8.95 10.70 -11.76
N VAL A 31 -7.66 11.02 -11.66
CA VAL A 31 -6.62 10.08 -11.21
C VAL A 31 -6.91 9.60 -9.78
N LYS A 32 -7.23 10.51 -8.85
CA LYS A 32 -7.63 10.17 -7.47
C LYS A 32 -8.80 9.19 -7.46
N LYS A 33 -9.86 9.50 -8.23
CA LYS A 33 -11.03 8.64 -8.34
C LYS A 33 -10.65 7.25 -8.84
N ARG A 34 -9.82 7.16 -9.89
CA ARG A 34 -9.35 5.88 -10.43
C ARG A 34 -8.58 5.06 -9.40
N ILE A 35 -7.71 5.69 -8.60
CA ILE A 35 -6.99 5.01 -7.50
C ILE A 35 -7.99 4.51 -6.45
N PHE A 36 -8.96 5.33 -6.03
CA PHE A 36 -9.93 4.94 -5.02
C PHE A 36 -10.87 3.83 -5.48
N ASP A 37 -11.26 3.79 -6.75
CA ASP A 37 -12.07 2.71 -7.33
C ASP A 37 -11.33 1.36 -7.26
N ARG A 38 -10.01 1.38 -7.52
CA ARG A 38 -9.13 0.20 -7.36
C ARG A 38 -9.04 -0.25 -5.91
N LEU A 39 -8.81 0.68 -4.98
CA LEU A 39 -8.77 0.36 -3.55
C LEU A 39 -10.13 -0.15 -3.02
N ALA A 40 -11.25 0.37 -3.53
CA ALA A 40 -12.58 -0.14 -3.20
C ALA A 40 -12.76 -1.58 -3.69
N THR A 41 -12.29 -1.89 -4.89
CA THR A 41 -12.31 -3.26 -5.45
C THR A 41 -11.39 -4.20 -4.66
N CYS A 42 -10.20 -3.73 -4.26
CA CYS A 42 -9.30 -4.43 -3.34
C CYS A 42 -10.02 -4.80 -2.03
N LYS A 43 -10.67 -3.82 -1.40
CA LYS A 43 -11.47 -4.01 -0.18
C LYS A 43 -12.58 -5.04 -0.38
N ALA A 44 -13.27 -5.00 -1.52
CA ALA A 44 -14.32 -5.96 -1.85
C ALA A 44 -13.75 -7.39 -1.89
N TYR A 45 -12.66 -7.63 -2.62
CA TYR A 45 -12.00 -8.93 -2.68
C TYR A 45 -11.50 -9.45 -1.33
N LEU A 46 -11.05 -8.56 -0.43
CA LEU A 46 -10.68 -8.92 0.95
C LEU A 46 -11.88 -9.34 1.80
N GLY A 47 -13.07 -8.81 1.52
CA GLY A 47 -14.31 -9.10 2.25
C GLY A 47 -15.08 -10.34 1.76
N GLU A 48 -14.70 -10.90 0.61
CA GLU A 48 -15.33 -12.10 0.05
C GLU A 48 -15.10 -13.37 0.91
N ARG A 49 -15.91 -14.40 0.65
CA ARG A 49 -15.84 -15.70 1.35
C ARG A 49 -15.72 -16.84 0.34
N PRO A 50 -14.53 -17.44 0.15
CA PRO A 50 -13.25 -17.09 0.77
C PRO A 50 -12.63 -15.79 0.22
N PRO A 51 -11.79 -15.08 0.98
CA PRO A 51 -11.13 -13.87 0.50
C PRO A 51 -10.24 -14.12 -0.72
N GLN A 52 -10.30 -13.22 -1.71
CA GLN A 52 -9.53 -13.31 -2.94
C GLN A 52 -8.23 -12.51 -2.87
N PHE A 53 -7.32 -12.87 -1.95
CA PHE A 53 -6.10 -12.08 -1.63
C PHE A 53 -5.21 -11.75 -2.84
N ARG A 54 -5.07 -12.67 -3.81
CA ARG A 54 -4.26 -12.41 -5.02
C ARG A 54 -4.91 -11.38 -5.94
N LYS A 55 -6.24 -11.34 -6.01
CA LYS A 55 -6.94 -10.33 -6.80
C LYS A 55 -6.86 -8.98 -6.10
N ALA A 56 -7.12 -8.97 -4.79
CA ALA A 56 -6.97 -7.78 -3.96
C ALA A 56 -5.58 -7.13 -4.08
N LEU A 57 -4.52 -7.96 -4.02
CA LEU A 57 -3.15 -7.47 -4.15
C LEU A 57 -2.90 -6.78 -5.49
N ARG A 58 -3.37 -7.36 -6.60
CA ARG A 58 -3.22 -6.74 -7.93
C ARG A 58 -3.88 -5.37 -8.02
N GLU A 59 -5.08 -5.22 -7.46
CA GLU A 59 -5.75 -3.91 -7.45
C GLU A 59 -4.96 -2.88 -6.63
N ALA A 60 -4.36 -3.29 -5.50
CA ALA A 60 -3.52 -2.40 -4.70
C ALA A 60 -2.18 -2.07 -5.39
N GLU A 61 -1.57 -3.01 -6.10
CA GLU A 61 -0.35 -2.80 -6.89
C GLU A 61 -0.62 -1.86 -8.08
N GLU A 62 -1.73 -2.04 -8.80
CA GLU A 62 -2.12 -1.12 -9.88
C GLU A 62 -2.40 0.29 -9.33
N ALA A 63 -3.04 0.41 -8.17
CA ALA A 63 -3.21 1.68 -7.49
C ALA A 63 -1.86 2.32 -7.13
N SER A 64 -0.89 1.53 -6.64
CA SER A 64 0.46 1.99 -6.33
C SER A 64 1.20 2.51 -7.56
N VAL A 65 1.12 1.79 -8.69
CA VAL A 65 1.75 2.20 -9.95
C VAL A 65 1.20 3.53 -10.45
N ILE A 66 -0.13 3.71 -10.40
CA ILE A 66 -0.77 4.97 -10.80
C ILE A 66 -0.32 6.10 -9.86
N ALA A 67 -0.40 5.89 -8.54
CA ALA A 67 0.01 6.91 -7.57
C ALA A 67 1.47 7.32 -7.74
N PHE A 68 2.37 6.36 -7.97
CA PHE A 68 3.79 6.61 -8.21
C PHE A 68 4.03 7.40 -9.51
N ALA A 69 3.41 6.99 -10.61
CA ALA A 69 3.55 7.66 -11.91
C ALA A 69 3.10 9.13 -11.85
N GLU A 70 2.09 9.42 -11.04
CA GLU A 70 1.46 10.73 -10.90
C GLU A 70 1.99 11.54 -9.69
N GLY A 71 3.03 11.03 -8.99
CA GLY A 71 3.65 11.71 -7.86
C GLY A 71 2.76 11.89 -6.61
N MET A 72 1.75 11.04 -6.45
CA MET A 72 0.69 11.16 -5.44
C MET A 72 1.07 10.55 -4.09
N THR A 73 2.00 11.19 -3.40
CA THR A 73 2.53 10.71 -2.12
C THR A 73 1.51 10.73 -0.97
N ASP A 74 0.44 11.52 -1.07
CA ASP A 74 -0.63 11.62 -0.06
C ASP A 74 -1.45 10.32 0.09
N ILE A 75 -1.44 9.44 -0.91
CA ILE A 75 -2.26 8.22 -0.94
C ILE A 75 -1.41 6.95 -0.67
N GLU A 76 -0.09 7.04 -0.75
CA GLU A 76 0.83 5.89 -0.62
C GLU A 76 0.61 5.11 0.68
N SER A 77 0.47 5.81 1.81
CA SER A 77 0.20 5.20 3.11
C SER A 77 -1.03 4.29 3.10
N LYS A 78 -2.11 4.73 2.44
CA LYS A 78 -3.35 3.97 2.31
C LYS A 78 -3.17 2.74 1.42
N ILE A 79 -2.43 2.89 0.32
CA ILE A 79 -2.13 1.79 -0.61
C ILE A 79 -1.26 0.73 0.08
N ASN A 80 -0.20 1.16 0.78
CA ASN A 80 0.68 0.30 1.57
C ASN A 80 -0.12 -0.51 2.57
N PHE A 81 -1.07 0.12 3.25
CA PHE A 81 -1.94 -0.55 4.19
C PHE A 81 -2.77 -1.68 3.54
N TYR A 82 -3.35 -1.46 2.36
CA TYR A 82 -4.05 -2.52 1.61
C TYR A 82 -3.11 -3.64 1.16
N MET A 83 -1.92 -3.30 0.65
CA MET A 83 -0.92 -4.29 0.26
C MET A 83 -0.51 -5.14 1.46
N ALA A 84 -0.28 -4.54 2.63
CA ALA A 84 0.07 -5.24 3.86
C ALA A 84 -1.00 -6.27 4.26
N HIS A 85 -2.28 -5.90 4.17
CA HIS A 85 -3.40 -6.81 4.44
C HIS A 85 -3.45 -7.98 3.46
N CYS A 86 -3.17 -7.72 2.17
CA CYS A 86 -3.13 -8.78 1.16
C CYS A 86 -1.97 -9.75 1.42
N TYR A 87 -0.76 -9.23 1.67
CA TYR A 87 0.42 -10.05 1.99
C TYR A 87 0.21 -10.89 3.25
N ARG A 88 -0.37 -10.28 4.30
CA ARG A 88 -0.79 -10.99 5.51
C ARG A 88 -1.74 -12.15 5.19
N GLY A 89 -2.76 -11.91 4.36
CA GLY A 89 -3.70 -12.95 3.93
C GLY A 89 -3.06 -14.10 3.14
N LEU A 90 -1.98 -13.80 2.42
CA LEU A 90 -1.16 -14.78 1.69
C LEU A 90 -0.10 -15.47 2.57
N GLY A 91 0.00 -15.12 3.85
CA GLY A 91 1.02 -15.65 4.76
C GLY A 91 2.44 -15.13 4.48
N LYS A 92 2.58 -14.04 3.72
CA LYS A 92 3.85 -13.40 3.40
C LYS A 92 4.17 -12.33 4.45
N TRP A 93 4.65 -12.76 5.61
CA TRP A 93 4.75 -11.89 6.79
C TRP A 93 5.84 -10.85 6.70
N GLU A 94 6.92 -11.12 5.98
CA GLU A 94 7.99 -10.14 5.77
C GLU A 94 7.50 -8.94 4.97
N GLU A 95 6.85 -9.18 3.83
CA GLU A 95 6.25 -8.13 3.01
C GLU A 95 5.13 -7.41 3.77
N ALA A 96 4.25 -8.16 4.46
CA ALA A 96 3.19 -7.56 5.26
C ALA A 96 3.75 -6.59 6.32
N TYR A 97 4.80 -6.99 7.03
CA TYR A 97 5.45 -6.12 8.02
C TYR A 97 6.06 -4.86 7.40
N LYS A 98 6.80 -5.00 6.29
CA LYS A 98 7.38 -3.85 5.57
C LYS A 98 6.32 -2.82 5.19
N PHE A 99 5.20 -3.27 4.64
CA PHE A 99 4.12 -2.37 4.23
C PHE A 99 3.36 -1.77 5.41
N TYR A 100 3.12 -2.52 6.50
CA TYR A 100 2.53 -1.93 7.71
C TYR A 100 3.43 -0.87 8.36
N MET A 101 4.75 -1.00 8.28
CA MET A 101 5.69 0.02 8.75
C MET A 101 5.71 1.27 7.86
N ALA A 102 5.42 1.11 6.57
CA ALA A 102 5.29 2.22 5.61
C ALA A 102 3.88 2.82 5.56
N SER A 103 2.99 2.42 6.47
CA SER A 103 1.63 2.94 6.59
C SER A 103 1.52 3.89 7.78
N THR A 104 0.60 4.84 7.67
CA THR A 104 0.21 5.80 8.71
C THR A 104 -1.31 5.81 8.81
N VAL A 105 -1.82 6.13 9.99
CA VAL A 105 -3.26 6.20 10.27
C VAL A 105 -3.52 7.38 11.20
N ASP A 106 -4.78 7.78 11.33
CA ASP A 106 -5.20 8.79 12.28
C ASP A 106 -4.94 8.32 13.73
N SER A 107 -4.87 9.29 14.66
CA SER A 107 -4.54 9.03 16.06
C SER A 107 -5.50 8.04 16.75
N GLN A 108 -6.73 7.92 16.26
CA GLN A 108 -7.73 6.98 16.78
C GLN A 108 -7.38 5.52 16.47
N ASP A 109 -6.68 5.26 15.36
CA ASP A 109 -6.37 3.92 14.86
C ASP A 109 -4.91 3.51 15.11
N ILE A 110 -4.10 4.37 15.73
CA ILE A 110 -2.66 4.16 15.90
C ILE A 110 -2.32 2.86 16.64
N TYR A 111 -3.07 2.53 17.69
CA TYR A 111 -2.88 1.29 18.45
C TYR A 111 -3.21 0.06 17.63
N TRP A 112 -4.17 0.18 16.70
CA TRP A 112 -4.54 -0.92 15.83
C TRP A 112 -3.43 -1.20 14.80
N LEU A 113 -2.88 -0.16 14.18
CA LEU A 113 -1.73 -0.30 13.29
C LEU A 113 -0.50 -0.88 14.02
N GLN A 114 -0.21 -0.40 15.23
CA GLN A 114 0.89 -0.94 16.07
C GLN A 114 0.69 -2.42 16.40
N GLY A 115 -0.55 -2.84 16.64
CA GLY A 115 -0.90 -4.26 16.82
C GLY A 115 -0.59 -5.10 15.57
N LEU A 116 -0.96 -4.61 14.38
CA LEU A 116 -0.68 -5.28 13.11
C LEU A 116 0.83 -5.37 12.82
N GLN A 117 1.57 -4.30 13.11
CA GLN A 117 3.04 -4.27 12.98
C GLN A 117 3.69 -5.30 13.90
N SER A 118 3.30 -5.30 15.18
CA SER A 118 3.85 -6.23 16.19
C SER A 118 3.54 -7.68 15.85
N PHE A 119 2.29 -7.96 15.46
CA PHE A 119 1.86 -9.30 15.05
C PHE A 119 2.61 -9.81 13.81
N SER A 120 2.73 -8.96 12.78
CA SER A 120 3.43 -9.33 11.54
C SER A 120 4.92 -9.58 11.79
N ARG A 121 5.54 -8.76 12.65
CA ARG A 121 6.93 -8.96 13.10
C ARG A 121 7.11 -10.30 13.81
N GLN A 122 6.25 -10.63 14.77
CA GLN A 122 6.32 -11.91 15.50
C GLN A 122 6.21 -13.12 14.54
N LYS A 123 5.30 -13.06 13.57
CA LYS A 123 5.14 -14.12 12.57
C LYS A 123 6.37 -14.25 11.66
N MET A 124 6.90 -13.12 11.19
CA MET A 124 8.13 -13.08 10.39
C MET A 124 9.34 -13.64 11.16
N GLU A 125 9.52 -13.25 12.43
CA GLU A 125 10.59 -13.78 13.29
C GLU A 125 10.42 -15.29 13.53
N GLY A 126 9.19 -15.76 13.73
CA GLY A 126 8.89 -17.18 13.85
C GLY A 126 9.08 -17.97 12.55
N GLU A 127 9.00 -17.35 11.38
CA GLU A 127 9.40 -17.97 10.10
C GLU A 127 10.91 -18.10 9.97
N ARG A 128 11.65 -17.10 10.43
CA ARG A 128 13.12 -17.10 10.40
C ARG A 128 13.75 -18.01 11.45
N ASN A 129 13.07 -18.21 12.58
CA ASN A 129 13.52 -19.09 13.65
C ASN A 129 12.39 -20.02 14.13
N PRO A 130 12.33 -21.27 13.64
CA PRO A 130 11.30 -22.23 14.00
C PRO A 130 11.21 -22.55 15.51
N GLU A 131 12.28 -22.36 16.28
CA GLU A 131 12.27 -22.57 17.73
C GLU A 131 11.38 -21.56 18.46
N LEU A 132 11.25 -20.34 17.94
CA LEU A 132 10.36 -19.32 18.49
C LEU A 132 8.88 -19.65 18.26
N ARG A 133 8.55 -20.46 17.24
CA ARG A 133 7.17 -20.94 17.04
C ARG A 133 6.72 -21.82 18.18
N ARG A 134 7.60 -22.69 18.68
CA ARG A 134 7.29 -23.67 19.74
C ARG A 134 6.95 -22.99 21.07
N ILE A 135 7.69 -21.94 21.43
CA ILE A 135 7.52 -21.18 22.67
C ILE A 135 6.21 -20.36 22.65
N ALA A 136 5.83 -19.80 21.50
CA ALA A 136 4.58 -19.06 21.37
C ALA A 136 3.32 -19.95 21.40
N SER A 137 3.44 -21.22 20.98
CA SER A 137 2.36 -22.22 21.09
C SER A 137 2.29 -22.93 22.46
N SER A 138 3.25 -22.70 23.34
CA SER A 138 3.24 -23.20 24.72
C SER A 138 2.72 -22.13 25.67
N GLU A 139 1.43 -21.82 25.61
CA GLU A 139 0.78 -21.10 26.71
C GLU A 139 0.72 -22.01 27.96
N PRO A 140 0.74 -21.43 29.18
CA PRO A 140 0.74 -22.21 30.41
C PRO A 140 -0.61 -22.93 30.53
N LYS A 141 -0.58 -24.26 30.64
CA LYS A 141 -1.71 -25.02 31.17
C LYS A 141 -1.92 -24.55 32.61
N TRP A 142 -2.88 -23.67 32.85
CA TRP A 142 -3.38 -23.39 34.19
C TRP A 142 -3.76 -24.73 34.81
N LYS A 143 -2.95 -25.18 35.79
CA LYS A 143 -3.30 -26.34 36.61
C LYS A 143 -4.53 -25.91 37.40
N VAL A 144 -5.68 -26.49 37.05
CA VAL A 144 -6.85 -26.51 37.94
C VAL A 144 -6.42 -27.29 39.16
N TYR A 145 -6.23 -26.61 40.29
CA TYR A 145 -6.14 -27.25 41.58
C TYR A 145 -7.59 -27.54 42.00
N GLU A 146 -8.02 -28.79 41.90
CA GLU A 146 -9.23 -29.26 42.58
C GLU A 146 -8.94 -29.25 44.09
N VAL A 147 -9.84 -28.62 44.85
CA VAL A 147 -9.93 -28.68 46.31
C VAL A 147 -11.10 -29.57 46.67
#